data_AF-A0A822EUB8-F1
#
_entry.id   AF-A0A822EUB8-F1
#
_cell.length_a   1.000
_cell.length_b   1.000
_cell.length_c   1.000
_cell.angle_alpha   90.00
_cell.angle_beta   90.00
_cell.angle_gamma   90.00
#
_symmetry.space_group_name_H-M   'P 1'
#
loop_
_entity.id
_entity.type
_entity.pdbx_description
1 polymer ?
#
loop_
_entity_poly.entity_id
_entity_poly.type
_entity_poly.pdbx_seq_one_letter_code
_entity_poly.pdbx_strand_id
1 'polypeptide(L)' 'MAYATDSSPWSVAVGDFNNDTLLDVVVANLDSDNVGIFLGW' A
#
# COMPACT_ATOMS: atom_id res chain seq x y z
N MET A 1 26.20 1.31 3.16
CA MET A 1 25.10 1.90 3.94
C MET A 1 23.81 1.32 3.39
N ALA A 2 23.08 0.55 4.20
CA ALA A 2 21.74 0.11 3.84
C ALA A 2 20.80 1.27 4.12
N TYR A 3 20.11 1.77 3.10
CA TYR A 3 18.97 2.64 3.30
C TYR A 3 17.82 1.72 3.72
N ALA A 4 17.56 1.62 5.02
CA ALA A 4 16.35 0.96 5.48
C ALA A 4 15.17 1.78 4.97
N THR A 5 14.41 1.22 4.04
CA THR A 5 13.11 1.77 3.69
C THR A 5 12.22 1.54 4.89
N ASP A 6 11.80 2.61 5.57
CA ASP A 6 10.93 2.57 6.74
C ASP A 6 9.60 1.81 6.49
N SER A 7 9.27 1.59 5.21
CA SER A 7 8.19 0.71 4.78
C SER A 7 8.63 -0.75 4.78
N SER A 8 8.25 -1.49 5.82
CA SER A 8 8.30 -2.95 5.88
C SER A 8 6.90 -3.52 5.59
N PRO A 9 6.54 -3.76 4.32
CA PRO A 9 5.18 -4.14 3.96
C PRO A 9 4.82 -5.50 4.58
N TRP A 10 3.69 -5.54 5.27
CA TRP A 10 3.25 -6.71 6.04
C TRP A 10 1.99 -7.36 5.49
N SER A 11 1.09 -6.54 4.94
CA SER A 11 -0.16 -7.02 4.38
C SER A 11 -0.52 -6.25 3.12
N VAL A 12 -1.18 -6.96 2.20
CA VAL A 12 -1.70 -6.42 0.94
C VAL A 12 -3.17 -6.77 0.81
N ALA A 13 -3.96 -5.82 0.32
CA ALA A 13 -5.35 -6.02 -0.07
C ALA A 13 -5.59 -5.46 -1.47
N VAL A 14 -6.54 -6.05 -2.18
CA VAL A 14 -6.93 -5.67 -3.55
C VAL A 14 -8.44 -5.43 -3.58
N GLY A 15 -8.85 -4.33 -4.18
CA GLY A 15 -10.25 -3.92 -4.28
C GLY A 15 -10.38 -2.56 -4.94
N ASP A 16 -11.60 -2.18 -5.31
CA ASP A 16 -11.90 -0.82 -5.75
C ASP A 16 -12.09 0.05 -4.50
N PHE A 17 -11.10 0.86 -4.16
CA PHE A 17 -11.07 1.68 -2.94
C PHE A 17 -11.38 3.16 -3.21
N ASN A 18 -11.29 3.63 -4.46
CA ASN A 18 -11.61 4.99 -4.87
C ASN A 18 -12.93 5.12 -5.67
N ASN A 19 -13.61 4.00 -5.94
CA ASN A 19 -14.86 3.87 -6.68
C ASN A 19 -14.76 4.32 -8.15
N ASP A 20 -13.65 4.00 -8.82
CA ASP A 20 -13.45 4.26 -10.25
C ASP A 20 -13.67 3.03 -11.15
N THR A 21 -14.10 1.90 -10.57
CA THR A 21 -14.31 0.59 -11.22
C THR A 21 -13.05 -0.18 -11.60
N LEU A 22 -11.87 0.34 -11.28
CA LEU A 22 -10.59 -0.34 -11.43
C LEU A 22 -10.16 -0.95 -10.08
N LEU A 23 -9.26 -1.93 -10.16
CA LEU A 23 -8.69 -2.54 -8.96
C LEU A 23 -7.50 -1.71 -8.48
N ASP A 24 -7.56 -1.34 -7.21
CA ASP A 24 -6.50 -0.68 -6.47
C ASP A 24 -5.72 -1.69 -5.61
N VAL A 25 -4.54 -1.28 -5.16
CA VAL A 25 -3.71 -2.04 -4.21
C VAL A 25 -3.48 -1.21 -2.95
N VAL A 26 -3.76 -1.81 -1.79
CA VAL A 26 -3.47 -1.21 -0.48
C VAL A 26 -2.37 -1.99 0.21
N VAL A 27 -1.38 -1.28 0.75
CA VAL A 27 -0.23 -1.85 1.46
C VAL A 27 -0.18 -1.29 2.88
N ALA A 28 -0.24 -2.18 3.87
CA ALA A 28 0.02 -1.85 5.26
C ALA A 28 1.49 -2.12 5.58
N ASN A 29 2.19 -1.12 6.09
CA ASN A 29 3.60 -1.22 6.47
C ASN A 29 3.71 -1.46 7.99
N LEU A 30 4.43 -2.50 8.41
CA LEU A 30 4.58 -2.86 9.82
C LEU A 30 5.50 -1.89 10.57
N ASP A 31 6.62 -1.54 9.94
CA ASP A 31 7.67 -0.74 10.57
C ASP A 31 7.44 0.78 10.42
N SER A 32 6.34 1.18 9.78
CA SER A 32 5.91 2.59 9.68
C SER A 32 4.42 2.75 9.96
N ASP A 33 4.03 3.82 10.66
CA ASP A 33 2.63 4.17 10.96
C ASP A 33 1.86 4.72 9.72
N ASN A 34 2.01 4.09 8.55
CA ASN A 34 1.36 4.50 7.31
C ASN A 34 0.74 3.34 6.52
N VAL A 35 -0.19 3.73 5.65
CA VAL A 35 -0.81 2.86 4.64
C VAL A 35 -0.62 3.52 3.28
N GLY A 36 -0.13 2.75 2.31
CA GLY A 36 -0.03 3.18 0.92
C GLY A 36 -1.24 2.70 0.12
N ILE A 37 -1.79 3.58 -0.73
CA ILE A 37 -2.81 3.22 -1.73
C ILE A 37 -2.23 3.51 -3.11
N PHE A 38 -2.24 2.50 -3.96
CA PHE A 38 -1.87 2.59 -5.37
C PHE A 38 -3.14 2.47 -6.19
N LEU A 39 -3.54 3.58 -6.79
CA LEU A 39 -4.74 3.63 -7.61
C LEU A 39 -4.53 2.87 -8.91
N GLY A 40 -5.53 2.09 -9.31
CA GLY A 40 -5.75 1.79 -10.70
C GLY A 40 -6.15 3.08 -11.43
N TRP A 41 -5.69 3.27 -12.65
CA TRP A 41 -6.09 4.39 -13.50
C TRP A 41 -6.08 3.94 -14.95
#